data_AF-A0AAE3G0R8-F1
#
_entry.id   AF-A0AAE3G0R8-F1
#
_cell.length_a   1.000
_cell.length_b   1.000
_cell.length_c   1.000
_cell.angle_alpha   90.00
_cell.angle_beta   90.00
_cell.angle_gamma   90.00
#
_symmetry.space_group_name_H-M   'P 1'
#
loop_
_entity.id
_entity.type
_entity.pdbx_description
1 polymer ?
#
loop_
_entity_poly.entity_id
_entity_poly.type
_entity_poly.pdbx_seq_one_letter_code
_entity_poly.pdbx_strand_id
1 'polypeptide(L)'
;MTRIDENLAWTLLRDRAAERRAGGVAFRPSADGQWWASHAADESAAALFELYAPLAARADFVVAQLGQSLDGRIATSTGHSHFVTGPDDIRHLHRLRALSDAVVVGAGTVAADDPRLTVREVTGENPVRVVLDPHGRLSPKHGLFTDGAASTLLCHGAGLRPATTAVETLAVPITEEGLDPRVLLACLRERGLRRVLIEGGGQTVSRCLHAGVLDRLYITVAPMLIGSGIHGISLPEIASLDEALRPNCRRRYLGEDTLYEFSWD
;
A
#
# COMPACT_ATOMS: atom_id res chain seq x y z
N MET A 1 -2.93 -33.04 15.95
CA MET A 1 -2.93 -31.60 16.29
C MET A 1 -3.22 -30.83 15.01
N THR A 2 -4.12 -29.86 15.04
CA THR A 2 -4.43 -29.03 13.87
C THR A 2 -3.20 -28.20 13.52
N ARG A 3 -2.65 -28.38 12.33
CA ARG A 3 -1.56 -27.56 11.78
C ARG A 3 -2.14 -26.22 11.33
N ILE A 4 -1.38 -25.14 11.45
CA ILE A 4 -1.77 -23.85 10.89
C ILE A 4 -1.49 -23.89 9.39
N ASP A 5 -2.57 -23.84 8.60
CA ASP A 5 -2.53 -23.67 7.15
C ASP A 5 -2.64 -22.19 6.76
N GLU A 6 -2.59 -21.91 5.46
CA GLU A 6 -2.69 -20.55 4.92
C GLU A 6 -3.96 -19.79 5.37
N ASN A 7 -5.11 -20.47 5.39
CA ASN A 7 -6.39 -19.85 5.74
C ASN A 7 -6.45 -19.47 7.23
N LEU A 8 -5.97 -20.36 8.09
CA LEU A 8 -5.89 -20.09 9.52
C LEU A 8 -4.84 -19.01 9.82
N ALA A 9 -3.68 -19.05 9.16
CA ALA A 9 -2.67 -17.99 9.28
C ALA A 9 -3.21 -16.61 8.89
N TRP A 10 -3.95 -16.54 7.77
CA TRP A 10 -4.60 -15.31 7.34
C TRP A 10 -5.63 -14.80 8.36
N THR A 11 -6.42 -15.71 8.94
CA THR A 11 -7.37 -15.38 10.01
C THR A 11 -6.65 -14.80 11.24
N LEU A 12 -5.56 -15.44 11.68
CA LEU A 12 -4.77 -15.00 12.84
C LEU A 12 -4.13 -13.63 12.65
N LEU A 13 -3.61 -13.33 11.45
CA LEU A 13 -3.05 -12.03 11.11
C LEU A 13 -4.11 -10.92 11.20
N ARG A 14 -5.29 -11.15 10.61
CA ARG A 14 -6.40 -10.19 10.66
C ARG A 14 -6.93 -9.97 12.06
N ASP A 15 -7.14 -11.04 12.83
CA ASP A 15 -7.62 -10.94 14.20
C ASP A 15 -6.63 -10.15 15.04
N ARG A 16 -5.32 -10.39 14.85
CA ARG A 16 -4.28 -9.61 15.53
C ARG A 16 -4.34 -8.12 15.15
N ALA A 17 -4.46 -7.80 13.86
CA ALA A 17 -4.56 -6.43 13.37
C ALA A 17 -5.82 -5.72 13.91
N ALA A 18 -6.93 -6.42 14.00
CA ALA A 18 -8.17 -5.90 14.57
C ALA A 18 -8.24 -5.95 16.11
N GLU A 19 -7.13 -6.34 16.78
CA GLU A 19 -7.06 -6.56 18.23
C GLU A 19 -8.12 -7.54 18.78
N ARG A 20 -8.58 -8.46 17.92
CA ARG A 20 -9.50 -9.55 18.25
C ARG A 20 -8.71 -10.76 18.73
N ARG A 21 -9.31 -11.54 19.63
CA ARG A 21 -8.73 -12.83 20.07
C ARG A 21 -9.23 -13.95 19.15
N ALA A 22 -8.32 -14.61 18.46
CA ALA A 22 -8.62 -15.87 17.78
C ALA A 22 -8.90 -16.97 18.82
N GLY A 23 -9.99 -17.73 18.63
CA GLY A 23 -10.28 -18.90 19.44
C GLY A 23 -9.34 -20.06 19.09
N GLY A 24 -8.70 -20.66 20.10
CA GLY A 24 -8.02 -21.97 19.96
C GLY A 24 -6.57 -21.98 19.47
N VAL A 25 -6.03 -20.89 18.91
CA VAL A 25 -4.61 -20.78 18.52
C VAL A 25 -4.02 -19.47 19.02
N ALA A 26 -2.94 -19.54 19.79
CA ALA A 26 -2.21 -18.34 20.19
C ALA A 26 -1.19 -17.99 19.10
N PHE A 27 -1.21 -16.73 18.65
CA PHE A 27 -0.28 -16.18 17.67
C PHE A 27 0.28 -14.86 18.22
N ARG A 28 1.61 -14.72 18.19
CA ARG A 28 2.33 -13.56 18.73
C ARG A 28 3.34 -13.08 17.69
N PRO A 29 2.97 -12.14 16.81
CA PRO A 29 3.91 -11.48 15.93
C PRO A 29 4.65 -10.36 16.66
N SER A 30 5.87 -10.10 16.21
CA SER A 30 6.73 -9.01 16.66
C SER A 30 6.94 -8.00 15.53
N ALA A 31 7.28 -6.77 15.91
CA ALA A 31 7.50 -5.66 14.98
C ALA A 31 8.72 -5.88 14.05
N ASP A 32 9.69 -6.67 14.48
CA ASP A 32 10.91 -7.05 13.74
C ASP A 32 10.68 -8.22 12.74
N GLY A 33 9.43 -8.67 12.60
CA GLY A 33 9.05 -9.76 11.70
C GLY A 33 9.26 -11.16 12.29
N GLN A 34 9.68 -11.28 13.55
CA GLN A 34 9.62 -12.55 14.26
C GLN A 34 8.19 -12.90 14.64
N TRP A 35 7.88 -14.19 14.74
CA TRP A 35 6.57 -14.64 15.17
C TRP A 35 6.65 -15.98 15.91
N TRP A 36 5.68 -16.19 16.80
CA TRP A 36 5.46 -17.46 17.47
C TRP A 36 3.99 -17.86 17.39
N ALA A 37 3.71 -19.16 17.25
CA ALA A 37 2.37 -19.70 17.31
C ALA A 37 2.32 -20.97 18.17
N SER A 38 1.17 -21.23 18.82
CA SER A 38 0.99 -22.41 19.68
C SER A 38 0.87 -23.74 18.92
N HIS A 39 0.77 -23.69 17.59
CA HIS A 39 0.67 -24.84 16.71
C HIS A 39 1.70 -24.72 15.58
N ALA A 40 2.15 -25.85 15.05
CA ALA A 40 3.06 -25.86 13.92
C ALA A 40 2.41 -25.23 12.68
N ALA A 41 3.13 -24.35 12.00
CA ALA A 41 2.73 -23.79 10.71
C ALA A 41 3.22 -24.68 9.56
N ASP A 42 2.47 -24.74 8.47
CA ASP A 42 3.03 -25.15 7.19
C ASP A 42 3.82 -24.02 6.52
N GLU A 43 4.40 -24.33 5.37
CA GLU A 43 5.27 -23.42 4.64
C GLU A 43 4.51 -22.18 4.15
N SER A 44 3.26 -22.34 3.68
CA SER A 44 2.44 -21.21 3.23
C SER A 44 2.01 -20.32 4.39
N ALA A 45 1.64 -20.92 5.54
CA ALA A 45 1.37 -20.17 6.77
C ALA A 45 2.59 -19.40 7.28
N ALA A 46 3.77 -20.04 7.29
CA ALA A 46 5.01 -19.39 7.68
C ALA A 46 5.36 -18.22 6.75
N ALA A 47 5.22 -18.40 5.44
CA ALA A 47 5.44 -17.34 4.45
C ALA A 47 4.49 -16.15 4.64
N LEU A 48 3.21 -16.40 4.97
CA LEU A 48 2.26 -15.34 5.32
C LEU A 48 2.69 -14.60 6.58
N PHE A 49 3.06 -15.32 7.65
CA PHE A 49 3.47 -14.68 8.89
C PHE A 49 4.70 -13.81 8.68
N GLU A 50 5.73 -14.30 8.01
CA GLU A 50 6.93 -13.50 7.76
C GLU A 50 6.64 -12.21 6.97
N LEU A 51 5.70 -12.27 6.01
CA LEU A 51 5.39 -11.14 5.14
C LEU A 51 4.48 -10.11 5.81
N TYR A 52 3.51 -10.54 6.63
CA TYR A 52 2.45 -9.66 7.14
C TYR A 52 2.46 -9.45 8.66
N ALA A 53 3.24 -10.23 9.42
CA ALA A 53 3.34 -10.06 10.88
C ALA A 53 3.74 -8.63 11.29
N PRO A 54 4.73 -7.96 10.67
CA PRO A 54 5.08 -6.59 11.03
C PRO A 54 3.89 -5.62 10.94
N LEU A 55 3.13 -5.70 9.84
CA LEU A 55 1.95 -4.87 9.60
C LEU A 55 0.82 -5.19 10.59
N ALA A 56 0.59 -6.48 10.88
CA ALA A 56 -0.44 -6.90 11.83
C ALA A 56 -0.09 -6.60 13.30
N ALA A 57 1.21 -6.57 13.65
CA ALA A 57 1.67 -6.38 15.02
C ALA A 57 1.73 -4.92 15.47
N ARG A 58 1.94 -3.99 14.52
CA ARG A 58 2.18 -2.58 14.81
C ARG A 58 0.89 -1.77 14.73
N ALA A 59 0.68 -0.92 15.73
CA ALA A 59 -0.46 0.00 15.79
C ALA A 59 -0.29 1.21 14.85
N ASP A 60 0.91 1.43 14.31
CA ASP A 60 1.26 2.50 13.38
C ASP A 60 2.27 1.96 12.37
N PHE A 61 1.90 1.97 11.09
CA PHE A 61 2.68 1.36 10.03
C PHE A 61 2.35 1.98 8.68
N VAL A 62 3.36 2.43 7.95
CA VAL A 62 3.20 2.97 6.59
C VAL A 62 3.90 2.05 5.61
N VAL A 63 3.11 1.42 4.74
CA VAL A 63 3.59 0.53 3.69
C VAL A 63 3.32 1.14 2.34
N ALA A 64 4.27 1.07 1.42
CA ALA A 64 4.02 1.37 0.01
C ALA A 64 4.14 0.09 -0.83
N GLN A 65 3.31 -0.05 -1.85
CA GLN A 65 3.40 -1.13 -2.83
C GLN A 65 3.38 -0.57 -4.26
N LEU A 66 4.25 -1.11 -5.10
CA LEU A 66 4.38 -0.74 -6.51
C LEU A 66 4.68 -1.98 -7.36
N GLY A 67 3.89 -2.22 -8.39
CA GLY A 67 4.19 -3.21 -9.44
C GLY A 67 4.85 -2.52 -10.64
N GLN A 68 5.95 -3.07 -11.15
CA GLN A 68 6.68 -2.54 -12.30
C GLN A 68 7.23 -3.64 -13.21
N SER A 69 7.56 -3.26 -14.45
CA SER A 69 8.37 -4.06 -15.36
C SER A 69 9.83 -4.17 -14.89
N LEU A 70 10.59 -5.08 -15.50
CA LEU A 70 12.01 -5.29 -15.21
C LEU A 70 12.86 -4.04 -15.47
N ASP A 71 12.47 -3.21 -16.44
CA ASP A 71 13.10 -1.92 -16.75
C ASP A 71 12.50 -0.72 -15.96
N GLY A 72 11.78 -1.01 -14.87
CA GLY A 72 11.38 -0.02 -13.87
C GLY A 72 10.18 0.84 -14.23
N ARG A 73 9.26 0.32 -15.06
CA ARG A 73 8.09 1.06 -15.56
C ARG A 73 6.78 0.54 -14.97
N ILE A 74 5.88 1.46 -14.62
CA ILE A 74 4.58 1.14 -14.00
C ILE A 74 3.40 1.26 -14.97
N ALA A 75 3.65 1.85 -16.14
CA ALA A 75 2.68 2.02 -17.21
C ALA A 75 3.41 2.33 -18.52
N THR A 76 2.72 2.18 -19.65
CA THR A 76 3.18 2.73 -20.93
C THR A 76 3.24 4.26 -20.89
N SER A 77 3.84 4.89 -21.90
CA SER A 77 3.86 6.37 -22.02
C SER A 77 2.48 7.01 -22.15
N THR A 78 1.46 6.22 -22.56
CA THR A 78 0.06 6.65 -22.62
C THR A 78 -0.70 6.42 -21.30
N GLY A 79 -0.04 5.90 -20.27
CA GLY A 79 -0.64 5.63 -18.96
C GLY A 79 -1.34 4.28 -18.85
N HIS A 80 -1.22 3.38 -19.84
CA HIS A 80 -1.81 2.05 -19.74
C HIS A 80 -1.01 1.20 -18.73
N SER A 81 -1.65 0.90 -17.60
CA SER A 81 -1.04 0.31 -16.41
C SER A 81 -1.64 -1.04 -16.00
N HIS A 82 -2.72 -1.48 -16.66
CA HIS A 82 -3.38 -2.73 -16.33
C HIS A 82 -2.49 -3.94 -16.66
N PHE A 83 -2.48 -4.92 -15.75
CA PHE A 83 -1.79 -6.21 -15.89
C PHE A 83 -0.26 -6.13 -15.94
N VAL A 84 0.33 -5.13 -15.27
CA VAL A 84 1.79 -5.12 -15.06
C VAL A 84 2.24 -6.31 -14.22
N THR A 85 1.52 -6.63 -13.14
CA THR A 85 1.81 -7.76 -12.25
C THR A 85 0.76 -8.87 -12.32
N GLY A 86 1.15 -10.06 -11.87
CA GLY A 86 0.35 -11.27 -11.92
C GLY A 86 -0.65 -11.43 -10.76
N PRO A 87 -1.46 -12.51 -10.79
CA PRO A 87 -2.54 -12.74 -9.83
C PRO A 87 -2.05 -12.89 -8.37
N ASP A 88 -0.83 -13.38 -8.15
CA ASP A 88 -0.27 -13.54 -6.81
C ASP A 88 0.12 -12.19 -6.18
N ASP A 89 0.62 -11.24 -6.97
CA ASP A 89 0.83 -9.85 -6.53
C ASP A 89 -0.49 -9.12 -6.30
N ILE A 90 -1.50 -9.34 -7.16
CA ILE A 90 -2.84 -8.82 -6.94
C ILE A 90 -3.37 -9.34 -5.59
N ARG A 91 -3.24 -10.64 -5.29
CA ARG A 91 -3.62 -11.20 -3.99
C ARG A 91 -2.82 -10.58 -2.84
N HIS A 92 -1.52 -10.34 -3.02
CA HIS A 92 -0.68 -9.65 -2.04
C HIS A 92 -1.18 -8.23 -1.75
N LEU A 93 -1.47 -7.44 -2.79
CA LEU A 93 -2.04 -6.10 -2.65
C LEU A 93 -3.38 -6.11 -1.91
N HIS A 94 -4.24 -7.09 -2.22
CA HIS A 94 -5.51 -7.26 -1.52
C HIS A 94 -5.34 -7.64 -0.04
N ARG A 95 -4.30 -8.38 0.32
CA ARG A 95 -3.93 -8.63 1.73
C ARG A 95 -3.42 -7.37 2.44
N LEU A 96 -2.60 -6.56 1.77
CA LEU A 96 -2.15 -5.28 2.31
C LEU A 96 -3.35 -4.35 2.57
N ARG A 97 -4.28 -4.23 1.63
CA ARG A 97 -5.53 -3.46 1.81
C ARG A 97 -6.32 -3.97 3.01
N ALA A 98 -6.49 -5.28 3.15
CA ALA A 98 -7.27 -5.89 4.23
C ALA A 98 -6.65 -5.72 5.64
N LEU A 99 -5.34 -5.45 5.72
CA LEU A 99 -4.63 -5.21 6.97
C LEU A 99 -4.39 -3.71 7.25
N SER A 100 -4.80 -2.84 6.33
CA SER A 100 -4.61 -1.39 6.44
C SER A 100 -5.91 -0.72 6.88
N ASP A 101 -5.79 0.35 7.66
CA ASP A 101 -6.92 1.19 8.03
C ASP A 101 -7.27 2.14 6.87
N ALA A 102 -6.27 2.54 6.07
CA ALA A 102 -6.43 3.41 4.91
C ALA A 102 -5.56 2.96 3.73
N VAL A 103 -6.06 3.19 2.52
CA VAL A 103 -5.32 3.08 1.25
C VAL A 103 -5.28 4.45 0.59
N VAL A 104 -4.08 4.94 0.29
CA VAL A 104 -3.82 6.26 -0.28
C VAL A 104 -3.43 6.11 -1.74
N VAL A 105 -4.09 6.88 -2.61
CA VAL A 105 -3.78 6.95 -4.04
C VAL A 105 -3.70 8.41 -4.51
N GLY A 106 -2.86 8.68 -5.52
CA GLY A 106 -2.81 9.99 -6.16
C GLY A 106 -3.90 10.19 -7.22
N ALA A 107 -4.32 11.44 -7.45
CA ALA A 107 -5.29 11.79 -8.49
C ALA A 107 -4.86 11.37 -9.91
N GLY A 108 -3.56 11.26 -10.19
CA GLY A 108 -3.09 10.76 -11.50
C GLY A 108 -3.54 9.33 -11.77
N THR A 109 -3.40 8.45 -10.77
CA THR A 109 -3.85 7.06 -10.85
C THR A 109 -5.37 6.96 -10.89
N VAL A 110 -6.08 7.78 -10.10
CA VAL A 110 -7.56 7.81 -10.18
C VAL A 110 -8.05 8.23 -11.56
N ALA A 111 -7.45 9.26 -12.15
CA ALA A 111 -7.82 9.74 -13.47
C ALA A 111 -7.49 8.74 -14.60
N ALA A 112 -6.43 7.97 -14.44
CA ALA A 112 -6.00 6.98 -15.44
C ALA A 112 -6.79 5.68 -15.35
N ASP A 113 -7.00 5.16 -14.14
CA ASP A 113 -7.41 3.77 -13.91
C ASP A 113 -8.79 3.62 -13.25
N ASP A 114 -9.37 4.71 -12.73
CA ASP A 114 -10.60 4.71 -11.91
C ASP A 114 -10.69 3.51 -10.94
N PRO A 115 -9.70 3.32 -10.06
CA PRO A 115 -9.55 2.10 -9.30
C PRO A 115 -10.63 1.99 -8.21
N ARG A 116 -11.04 0.76 -7.88
CA ARG A 116 -12.04 0.53 -6.82
C ARG A 116 -11.47 0.65 -5.41
N LEU A 117 -10.19 0.31 -5.23
CA LEU A 117 -9.46 0.30 -3.95
C LEU A 117 -10.14 -0.50 -2.81
N THR A 118 -10.82 -1.59 -3.17
CA THR A 118 -11.49 -2.52 -2.23
C THR A 118 -10.75 -3.85 -2.10
N VAL A 119 -11.08 -4.62 -1.07
CA VAL A 119 -10.62 -6.00 -0.85
C VAL A 119 -11.57 -6.97 -1.58
N ARG A 120 -11.02 -7.86 -2.42
CA ARG A 120 -11.79 -8.74 -3.33
C ARG A 120 -11.17 -10.13 -3.50
N GLU A 121 -9.84 -10.21 -3.47
CA GLU A 121 -9.12 -11.48 -3.67
C GLU A 121 -8.85 -12.26 -2.37
N VAL A 122 -9.20 -11.69 -1.21
CA VAL A 122 -9.08 -12.33 0.12
C VAL A 122 -10.21 -11.87 1.03
N THR A 123 -10.46 -12.60 2.12
CA THR A 123 -11.40 -12.13 3.15
C THR A 123 -10.78 -10.97 3.93
N GLY A 124 -11.48 -9.84 4.07
CA GLY A 124 -11.00 -8.67 4.80
C GLY A 124 -12.03 -7.55 4.81
N GLU A 125 -11.82 -6.56 5.68
CA GLU A 125 -12.58 -5.31 5.64
C GLU A 125 -11.94 -4.36 4.61
N ASN A 126 -12.75 -3.49 3.99
CA ASN A 126 -12.21 -2.48 3.07
C ASN A 126 -11.53 -1.37 3.88
N PRO A 127 -10.32 -0.92 3.49
CA PRO A 127 -9.72 0.27 4.08
C PRO A 127 -10.49 1.53 3.69
N VAL A 128 -10.30 2.62 4.45
CA VAL A 128 -10.73 3.96 4.00
C VAL A 128 -9.94 4.34 2.74
N ARG A 129 -10.65 4.74 1.69
CA ARG A 129 -10.06 5.15 0.42
C ARG A 129 -9.66 6.62 0.51
N VAL A 130 -8.38 6.92 0.54
CA VAL A 130 -7.84 8.28 0.64
C VAL A 130 -7.34 8.71 -0.73
N VAL A 131 -8.01 9.70 -1.34
CA VAL A 131 -7.67 10.21 -2.66
C VAL A 131 -6.96 11.55 -2.52
N LEU A 132 -5.74 11.65 -3.03
CA LEU A 132 -4.96 12.88 -3.04
C LEU A 132 -5.20 13.65 -4.35
N ASP A 133 -6.03 14.69 -4.30
CA ASP A 133 -6.27 15.61 -5.40
C ASP A 133 -5.91 17.06 -5.03
N PRO A 134 -4.61 17.35 -4.84
CA PRO A 134 -4.13 18.65 -4.38
C PRO A 134 -4.59 19.84 -5.24
N HIS A 135 -4.90 19.60 -6.52
CA HIS A 135 -5.25 20.64 -7.49
C HIS A 135 -6.70 20.56 -8.00
N GLY A 136 -7.54 19.69 -7.42
CA GLY A 136 -8.96 19.59 -7.78
C GLY A 136 -9.21 19.17 -9.24
N ARG A 137 -8.42 18.24 -9.76
CA ARG A 137 -8.46 17.81 -11.17
C ARG A 137 -9.45 16.69 -11.44
N LEU A 138 -9.91 15.98 -10.40
CA LEU A 138 -10.74 14.80 -10.58
C LEU A 138 -12.19 15.17 -10.89
N SER A 139 -12.77 14.47 -11.84
CA SER A 139 -14.22 14.49 -12.08
C SER A 139 -14.97 13.90 -10.88
N PRO A 140 -16.11 14.49 -10.46
CA PRO A 140 -16.95 13.91 -9.41
C PRO A 140 -17.61 12.57 -9.81
N LYS A 141 -17.46 12.15 -11.08
CA LYS A 141 -18.07 10.92 -11.63
C LYS A 141 -17.23 9.66 -11.44
N HIS A 142 -15.99 9.76 -10.96
CA HIS A 142 -15.15 8.58 -10.69
C HIS A 142 -15.85 7.64 -9.69
N GLY A 143 -15.65 6.32 -9.86
CA GLY A 143 -16.31 5.29 -9.06
C GLY A 143 -16.08 5.47 -7.56
N LEU A 144 -14.87 5.88 -7.18
CA LEU A 144 -14.48 6.16 -5.78
C LEU A 144 -15.38 7.17 -5.06
N PHE A 145 -16.07 8.04 -5.80
CA PHE A 145 -16.95 9.08 -5.25
C PHE A 145 -18.44 8.72 -5.30
N THR A 146 -18.80 7.62 -5.98
CA THR A 146 -20.20 7.33 -6.35
C THR A 146 -20.65 5.91 -6.00
N ASP A 147 -19.73 4.96 -5.85
CA ASP A 147 -20.07 3.53 -5.72
C ASP A 147 -20.55 3.09 -4.33
N GLY A 148 -20.26 3.88 -3.29
CA GLY A 148 -20.55 3.53 -1.90
C GLY A 148 -19.86 2.26 -1.37
N ALA A 149 -18.83 1.75 -2.06
CA ALA A 149 -18.23 0.45 -1.75
C ALA A 149 -17.32 0.46 -0.50
N ALA A 150 -16.78 1.63 -0.15
CA ALA A 150 -16.03 1.88 1.07
C ALA A 150 -16.06 3.38 1.40
N SER A 151 -15.79 3.74 2.65
CA SER A 151 -15.62 5.15 3.03
C SER A 151 -14.51 5.79 2.21
N THR A 152 -14.77 6.98 1.67
CA THR A 152 -13.80 7.72 0.86
C THR A 152 -13.53 9.08 1.50
N LEU A 153 -12.24 9.42 1.59
CA LEU A 153 -11.74 10.71 2.02
C LEU A 153 -11.01 11.37 0.85
N LEU A 154 -11.53 12.50 0.38
CA LEU A 154 -10.91 13.30 -0.67
C LEU A 154 -10.03 14.40 -0.05
N CYS A 155 -8.72 14.26 -0.14
CA CYS A 155 -7.76 15.26 0.28
C CYS A 155 -7.51 16.27 -0.85
N HIS A 156 -7.69 17.55 -0.57
CA HIS A 156 -7.52 18.63 -1.55
C HIS A 156 -6.75 19.81 -0.96
N GLY A 157 -6.23 20.69 -1.82
CA GLY A 157 -5.52 21.89 -1.36
C GLY A 157 -6.37 22.81 -0.52
N ALA A 158 -5.77 23.35 0.54
CA ALA A 158 -6.34 24.44 1.32
C ALA A 158 -6.66 25.63 0.39
N GLY A 159 -7.91 26.11 0.44
CA GLY A 159 -8.41 27.18 -0.43
C GLY A 159 -9.06 26.72 -1.73
N LEU A 160 -8.97 25.44 -2.10
CA LEU A 160 -9.73 24.88 -3.20
C LEU A 160 -11.09 24.37 -2.73
N ARG A 161 -12.10 24.49 -3.59
CA ARG A 161 -13.37 23.78 -3.41
C ARG A 161 -13.20 22.35 -3.91
N PRO A 162 -13.60 21.33 -3.13
CA PRO A 162 -13.52 19.94 -3.57
C PRO A 162 -14.42 19.73 -4.79
N ALA A 163 -14.03 18.81 -5.66
CA ALA A 163 -14.77 18.49 -6.87
C ALA A 163 -16.15 17.87 -6.61
N THR A 164 -16.38 17.34 -5.41
CA THR A 164 -17.61 16.68 -4.98
C THR A 164 -17.87 16.91 -3.49
N THR A 165 -19.14 16.90 -3.10
CA THR A 165 -19.58 16.84 -1.69
C THR A 165 -20.17 15.48 -1.32
N ALA A 166 -20.08 14.49 -2.23
CA ALA A 166 -20.63 13.15 -2.03
C ALA A 166 -19.82 12.29 -1.04
N VAL A 167 -18.58 12.69 -0.76
CA VAL A 167 -17.65 11.98 0.14
C VAL A 167 -17.06 12.96 1.15
N GLU A 168 -16.46 12.43 2.23
CA GLU A 168 -15.75 13.26 3.20
C GLU A 168 -14.57 13.96 2.51
N THR A 169 -14.30 15.21 2.90
CA THR A 169 -13.21 16.01 2.32
C THR A 169 -12.27 16.50 3.40
N LEU A 170 -10.99 16.57 3.07
CA LEU A 170 -9.95 17.09 3.94
C LEU A 170 -9.12 18.13 3.19
N ALA A 171 -9.21 19.38 3.63
CA ALA A 171 -8.28 20.40 3.18
C ALA A 171 -6.91 20.13 3.82
N VAL A 172 -5.88 19.98 2.99
CA VAL A 172 -4.49 19.80 3.41
C VAL A 172 -3.63 20.99 2.97
N PRO A 173 -2.66 21.43 3.80
CA PRO A 173 -1.66 22.39 3.37
C PRO A 173 -0.87 21.85 2.17
N ILE A 174 -0.68 22.71 1.17
CA ILE A 174 0.11 22.42 -0.02
C ILE A 174 1.16 23.50 -0.17
N THR A 175 2.40 23.06 -0.40
CA THR A 175 3.55 23.92 -0.70
C THR A 175 3.83 23.91 -2.20
N GLU A 176 4.84 24.65 -2.67
CA GLU A 176 5.27 24.59 -4.07
C GLU A 176 5.78 23.18 -4.44
N GLU A 177 6.33 22.46 -3.46
CA GLU A 177 6.78 21.07 -3.54
C GLU A 177 5.58 20.08 -3.48
N GLY A 178 4.39 20.58 -3.17
CA GLY A 178 3.12 19.89 -3.09
C GLY A 178 2.76 19.44 -1.66
N LEU A 179 2.01 18.35 -1.54
CA LEU A 179 1.61 17.80 -0.24
C LEU A 179 2.77 17.05 0.43
N ASP A 180 3.14 17.47 1.64
CA ASP A 180 4.08 16.74 2.50
C ASP A 180 3.40 15.46 3.04
N PRO A 181 3.96 14.26 2.75
CA PRO A 181 3.46 13.00 3.30
C PRO A 181 3.34 12.98 4.82
N ARG A 182 4.21 13.69 5.55
CA ARG A 182 4.18 13.74 7.02
C ARG A 182 2.91 14.40 7.54
N VAL A 183 2.49 15.48 6.89
CA VAL A 183 1.25 16.21 7.22
C VAL A 183 0.04 15.33 6.94
N LEU A 184 -0.01 14.68 5.78
CA LEU A 184 -1.08 13.73 5.45
C LEU A 184 -1.21 12.63 6.52
N LEU A 185 -0.09 11.96 6.84
CA LEU A 185 -0.09 10.87 7.82
C LEU A 185 -0.48 11.35 9.22
N ALA A 186 -0.12 12.57 9.63
CA ALA A 186 -0.58 13.15 10.89
C ALA A 186 -2.12 13.32 10.90
N CYS A 187 -2.70 13.87 9.83
CA CYS A 187 -4.16 14.02 9.72
C CYS A 187 -4.91 12.68 9.68
N LEU A 188 -4.32 11.64 9.08
CA LEU A 188 -4.87 10.29 9.07
C LEU A 188 -4.82 9.67 10.48
N ARG A 189 -3.71 9.83 11.21
CA ARG A 189 -3.56 9.35 12.58
C ARG A 189 -4.57 9.97 13.55
N GLU A 190 -4.85 11.26 13.40
CA GLU A 190 -5.90 11.96 14.18
C GLU A 190 -7.29 11.36 13.96
N ARG A 191 -7.53 10.74 12.80
CA ARG A 191 -8.76 10.02 12.46
C ARG A 191 -8.74 8.54 12.87
N GLY A 192 -7.68 8.10 13.55
CA GLY A 192 -7.50 6.70 13.92
C GLY A 192 -7.03 5.80 12.76
N LEU A 193 -6.68 6.38 11.60
CA LEU A 193 -6.18 5.66 10.44
C LEU A 193 -4.65 5.59 10.54
N ARG A 194 -4.12 4.50 11.10
CA ARG A 194 -2.71 4.41 11.52
C ARG A 194 -1.88 3.41 10.71
N ARG A 195 -2.51 2.38 10.17
CA ARG A 195 -1.92 1.49 9.16
C ARG A 195 -2.31 1.98 7.78
N VAL A 196 -1.35 2.56 7.09
CA VAL A 196 -1.58 3.25 5.82
C VAL A 196 -0.84 2.52 4.71
N LEU A 197 -1.59 2.06 3.72
CA LEU A 197 -1.06 1.58 2.45
C LEU A 197 -0.99 2.74 1.45
N ILE A 198 0.18 3.03 0.90
CA ILE A 198 0.38 3.90 -0.25
C ILE A 198 0.39 3.03 -1.49
N GLU A 199 -0.66 3.11 -2.29
CA GLU A 199 -0.86 2.27 -3.47
C GLU A 199 -0.87 3.14 -4.72
N GLY A 200 -0.10 2.76 -5.74
CA GLY A 200 -0.29 3.23 -7.10
C GLY A 200 0.01 4.73 -7.34
N GLY A 201 0.86 4.98 -8.33
CA GLY A 201 1.32 6.31 -8.72
C GLY A 201 2.74 6.55 -8.24
N GLY A 202 3.69 6.44 -9.18
CA GLY A 202 5.12 6.53 -8.87
C GLY A 202 5.51 7.80 -8.12
N GLN A 203 4.82 8.92 -8.38
CA GLN A 203 5.06 10.18 -7.66
C GLN A 203 4.67 10.11 -6.18
N THR A 204 3.52 9.52 -5.83
CA THR A 204 3.06 9.44 -4.43
C THR A 204 4.01 8.55 -3.62
N VAL A 205 4.34 7.37 -4.15
CA VAL A 205 5.30 6.45 -3.53
C VAL A 205 6.67 7.10 -3.38
N SER A 206 7.16 7.77 -4.43
CA SER A 206 8.46 8.45 -4.40
C SER A 206 8.52 9.58 -3.38
N ARG A 207 7.44 10.37 -3.24
CA ARG A 207 7.36 11.42 -2.21
C ARG A 207 7.40 10.84 -0.80
N CYS A 208 6.67 9.76 -0.53
CA CYS A 208 6.72 9.09 0.77
C CYS A 208 8.10 8.48 1.06
N LEU A 209 8.74 7.89 0.04
CA LEU A 209 10.10 7.36 0.14
C LEU A 209 11.11 8.48 0.44
N HIS A 210 11.07 9.58 -0.32
CA HIS A 210 11.94 10.74 -0.13
C HIS A 210 11.72 11.41 1.24
N ALA A 211 10.47 11.48 1.70
CA ALA A 211 10.14 12.01 3.01
C ALA A 211 10.57 11.07 4.16
N GLY A 212 11.05 9.85 3.90
CA GLY A 212 11.50 8.91 4.93
C GLY A 212 10.37 8.47 5.87
N VAL A 213 9.14 8.37 5.36
CA VAL A 213 7.96 8.02 6.18
C VAL A 213 7.52 6.56 6.03
N LEU A 214 8.18 5.78 5.18
CA LEU A 214 7.83 4.39 4.91
C LEU A 214 8.50 3.46 5.93
N ASP A 215 7.71 2.57 6.55
CA ASP A 215 8.21 1.44 7.33
C ASP A 215 8.59 0.25 6.43
N ARG A 216 7.94 0.16 5.27
CA ARG A 216 8.10 -0.94 4.31
C ARG A 216 7.81 -0.45 2.91
N LEU A 217 8.65 -0.84 1.95
CA LEU A 217 8.39 -0.64 0.53
C LEU A 217 8.44 -1.98 -0.18
N TYR A 218 7.34 -2.33 -0.82
CA TYR A 218 7.19 -3.50 -1.68
C TYR A 218 7.28 -3.07 -3.14
N ILE A 219 8.30 -3.58 -3.84
CA ILE A 219 8.43 -3.42 -5.29
C ILE A 219 8.30 -4.81 -5.93
N THR A 220 7.19 -5.03 -6.63
CA THR A 220 6.99 -6.25 -7.42
C THR A 220 7.49 -6.01 -8.83
N VAL A 221 8.39 -6.86 -9.29
CA VAL A 221 8.98 -6.81 -10.64
C VAL A 221 8.44 -7.98 -11.45
N ALA A 222 7.67 -7.66 -12.48
CA ALA A 222 7.18 -8.62 -13.45
C ALA A 222 8.24 -8.92 -14.53
N PRO A 223 8.27 -10.14 -15.10
CA PRO A 223 9.26 -10.56 -16.10
C PRO A 223 8.96 -10.00 -17.50
N MET A 224 8.76 -8.67 -17.61
CA MET A 224 8.46 -7.96 -18.84
C MET A 224 9.27 -6.67 -18.99
N LEU A 225 9.33 -6.13 -20.21
CA LEU A 225 9.97 -4.85 -20.54
C LEU A 225 8.95 -3.93 -21.23
N ILE A 226 8.82 -2.70 -20.75
CA ILE A 226 7.87 -1.72 -21.31
C ILE A 226 8.58 -0.70 -22.23
N GLY A 227 9.82 -0.34 -21.93
CA GLY A 227 10.59 0.67 -22.66
C GLY A 227 10.40 2.08 -22.08
N SER A 228 9.95 3.02 -22.90
CA SER A 228 9.79 4.45 -22.55
C SER A 228 8.57 4.76 -21.67
N GLY A 229 8.17 3.81 -20.83
CA GLY A 229 7.03 3.93 -19.93
C GLY A 229 7.25 4.92 -18.79
N ILE A 230 6.21 5.08 -17.98
CA ILE A 230 6.25 5.90 -16.76
C ILE A 230 7.14 5.22 -15.73
N HIS A 231 8.12 5.95 -15.18
CA HIS A 231 9.01 5.45 -14.12
C HIS A 231 8.24 5.10 -12.83
N GLY A 232 8.61 4.01 -12.20
CA GLY A 232 8.03 3.60 -10.92
C GLY A 232 8.48 4.43 -9.73
N ILE A 233 9.79 4.57 -9.54
CA ILE A 233 10.39 5.40 -8.49
C ILE A 233 11.18 6.53 -9.15
N SER A 234 11.04 7.74 -8.61
CA SER A 234 11.75 8.94 -9.05
C SER A 234 12.25 9.68 -7.82
N LEU A 235 13.57 9.66 -7.62
CA LEU A 235 14.26 10.33 -6.53
C LEU A 235 15.09 11.50 -7.06
N PRO A 236 15.51 12.44 -6.18
CA PRO A 236 16.46 13.48 -6.56
C PRO A 236 17.74 12.90 -7.18
N GLU A 237 18.39 13.69 -8.02
CA GLU A 237 19.69 13.37 -8.58
C GLU A 237 20.75 13.26 -7.45
N ILE A 238 21.66 12.29 -7.60
CA ILE A 238 22.80 12.07 -6.72
C ILE A 238 24.09 12.16 -7.54
N ALA A 239 25.16 12.69 -6.95
CA ALA A 239 26.43 12.84 -7.66
C ALA A 239 27.25 11.54 -7.64
N SER A 240 27.07 10.69 -6.62
CA SER A 240 27.82 9.44 -6.48
C SER A 240 27.04 8.29 -5.82
N LEU A 241 27.52 7.05 -5.98
CA LEU A 241 26.84 5.83 -5.53
C LEU A 241 26.83 5.60 -4.01
N ASP A 242 27.62 6.37 -3.25
CA ASP A 242 27.59 6.40 -1.80
C ASP A 242 26.38 7.17 -1.26
N GLU A 243 25.79 8.08 -2.04
CA GLU A 243 24.55 8.78 -1.71
C GLU A 243 23.29 7.93 -1.98
N ALA A 244 23.44 6.79 -2.66
CA ALA A 244 22.32 5.92 -3.00
C ALA A 244 21.68 5.30 -1.75
N LEU A 245 20.34 5.26 -1.71
CA LEU A 245 19.61 4.54 -0.67
C LEU A 245 19.91 3.04 -0.73
N ARG A 246 20.36 2.47 0.39
CA ARG A 246 20.69 1.04 0.55
C ARG A 246 19.93 0.40 1.71
N PRO A 247 18.58 0.37 1.68
CA PRO A 247 17.78 -0.29 2.71
C PRO A 247 18.04 -1.80 2.76
N ASN A 248 17.69 -2.43 3.88
CA ASN A 248 17.65 -3.88 3.98
C ASN A 248 16.68 -4.44 2.94
N CYS A 249 17.03 -5.56 2.31
CA CYS A 249 16.25 -6.12 1.22
C CYS A 249 16.03 -7.63 1.40
N ARG A 250 14.76 -8.04 1.40
CA ARG A 250 14.34 -9.43 1.27
C ARG A 250 13.67 -9.64 -0.09
N ARG A 251 13.74 -10.87 -0.60
CA ARG A 251 13.19 -11.21 -1.92
C ARG A 251 12.28 -12.42 -1.79
N ARG A 252 11.15 -12.38 -2.51
CA ARG A 252 10.17 -13.48 -2.56
C ARG A 252 9.64 -13.61 -3.99
N TYR A 253 9.20 -14.80 -4.35
CA TYR A 253 8.48 -15.02 -5.60
C TYR A 253 6.97 -14.91 -5.34
N LEU A 254 6.26 -14.19 -6.20
CA LEU A 254 4.81 -14.12 -6.26
C LEU A 254 4.37 -14.62 -7.64
N GLY A 255 4.19 -15.94 -7.76
CA GLY A 255 4.02 -16.56 -9.06
C GLY A 255 5.27 -16.37 -9.93
N GLU A 256 5.12 -15.75 -11.09
CA GLU A 256 6.22 -15.41 -11.99
C GLU A 256 6.93 -14.08 -11.63
N ASP A 257 6.32 -13.29 -10.75
CA ASP A 257 6.87 -11.99 -10.34
C ASP A 257 7.89 -12.14 -9.19
N THR A 258 8.81 -11.18 -9.09
CA THR A 258 9.73 -11.08 -7.95
C THR A 258 9.37 -9.88 -7.08
N LEU A 259 8.98 -10.14 -5.83
CA LEU A 259 8.76 -9.12 -4.80
C LEU A 259 10.08 -8.78 -4.09
N TYR A 260 10.47 -7.51 -4.15
CA TYR A 260 11.51 -6.92 -3.32
C TYR A 260 10.86 -6.19 -2.14
N GLU A 261 11.20 -6.63 -0.94
CA GLU A 261 10.77 -6.04 0.32
C GLU A 261 11.92 -5.21 0.90
N PHE A 262 11.74 -3.90 1.00
CA PHE A 262 12.70 -2.97 1.57
C PHE A 262 12.29 -2.46 2.95
N SER A 263 13.24 -2.38 3.88
CA SER A 263 13.08 -1.81 5.22
C SER A 263 14.29 -0.98 5.68
N TRP A 264 14.09 -0.11 6.66
CA TRP A 264 15.06 0.89 7.14
C TRP A 264 15.49 0.72 8.61
N ASP A 265 15.13 -0.41 9.21
CA ASP A 265 15.47 -0.82 10.58
C ASP A 265 16.84 -1.49 10.71
#